data_AF-A0A1I4DZQ3-F1
#
_entry.id   AF-A0A1I4DZQ3-F1
#
_cell.length_a   1.000
_cell.length_b   1.000
_cell.length_c   1.000
_cell.angle_alpha   90.00
_cell.angle_beta   90.00
_cell.angle_gamma   90.00
#
_symmetry.space_group_name_H-M   'P 1'
#
loop_
_entity.id
_entity.type
_entity.pdbx_description
1 polymer ?
#
loop_
_entity_poly.entity_id
_entity_poly.type
_entity_poly.pdbx_seq_one_letter_code
_entity_poly.pdbx_strand_id
1 'polypeptide(L)'
;MTPRIRDEDQVRTMTLEAFADTIVPGEKRSPDDRAVAGAAPGGGAVAAGALELLEWDATGLSSGLDEFARLLNGHAQVYATEHELASDESVPPFVALPFEHRTALVQRLTTPGHPEKEFWVSLALFSNMAFDSAAHLHTADALAAGHPGLIAMGIELPDPDGLWRFPAYSYGRPLARLHPDTTPSGSPA
;
A
#
# COMPACT_ATOMS: atom_id res chain seq x y z
N MET A 1 31.13 16.27 -15.86
CA MET A 1 30.45 14.96 -15.79
C MET A 1 29.12 15.22 -15.12
N THR A 2 28.08 15.47 -15.91
CA THR A 2 26.78 15.94 -15.43
C THR A 2 25.91 14.71 -15.14
N PRO A 3 25.30 14.57 -13.95
CA PRO A 3 24.40 13.45 -13.68
C PRO A 3 23.14 13.67 -14.54
N ARG A 4 23.06 12.93 -15.63
CA ARG A 4 22.06 13.12 -16.67
C ARG A 4 20.92 12.15 -16.38
N ILE A 5 19.86 12.67 -15.75
CA ILE A 5 18.50 12.09 -15.72
C ILE A 5 18.43 10.78 -14.93
N ARG A 6 17.60 10.75 -13.88
CA ARG A 6 17.24 9.48 -13.23
C ARG A 6 16.71 8.50 -14.27
N ASP A 7 17.03 7.22 -14.09
CA ASP A 7 16.35 6.16 -14.82
C ASP A 7 14.83 6.32 -14.71
N GLU A 8 14.10 6.20 -15.82
CA GLU A 8 12.64 6.41 -15.84
C GLU A 8 11.95 5.43 -14.88
N ASP A 9 12.49 4.21 -14.78
CA ASP A 9 12.07 3.19 -13.81
C ASP A 9 12.27 3.65 -12.36
N GLN A 10 13.37 4.36 -12.07
CA GLN A 10 13.61 4.91 -10.74
C GLN A 10 12.63 6.03 -10.42
N VAL A 11 12.31 6.91 -11.38
CA VAL A 11 11.32 7.97 -11.21
C VAL A 11 9.95 7.36 -10.91
N ARG A 12 9.53 6.35 -11.69
CA ARG A 12 8.28 5.61 -11.46
C ARG A 12 8.24 5.01 -10.07
N THR A 13 9.23 4.19 -9.74
CA THR A 13 9.33 3.49 -8.45
C THR A 13 9.22 4.46 -7.29
N MET A 14 10.07 5.49 -7.24
CA MET A 14 10.05 6.47 -6.15
C MET A 14 8.72 7.21 -6.03
N THR A 15 8.09 7.52 -7.16
CA THR A 15 6.81 8.24 -7.19
C THR A 15 5.66 7.38 -6.66
N LEU A 16 5.58 6.11 -7.10
CA LEU A 16 4.55 5.18 -6.68
C LEU A 16 4.73 4.74 -5.23
N GLU A 17 5.97 4.50 -4.79
CA GLU A 17 6.28 4.26 -3.37
C GLU A 17 5.85 5.45 -2.49
N ALA A 18 6.17 6.68 -2.89
CA ALA A 18 5.76 7.87 -2.16
C ALA A 18 4.23 8.02 -2.10
N PHE A 19 3.52 7.65 -3.17
CA PHE A 19 2.05 7.63 -3.15
C PHE A 19 1.54 6.57 -2.16
N ALA A 20 2.05 5.34 -2.23
CA ALA A 20 1.64 4.25 -1.35
C ALA A 20 1.89 4.58 0.13
N ASP A 21 3.05 5.14 0.46
CA ASP A 21 3.38 5.65 1.80
C ASP A 21 2.46 6.80 2.24
N THR A 22 1.97 7.61 1.30
CA THR A 22 0.99 8.66 1.63
C THR A 22 -0.37 8.07 2.03
N ILE A 23 -0.73 6.87 1.54
CA ILE A 23 -1.99 6.19 1.86
C ILE A 23 -1.89 5.41 3.17
N VAL A 24 -0.87 4.56 3.32
CA VAL A 24 -0.57 3.83 4.56
C VAL A 24 0.89 4.10 4.93
N PRO A 25 1.16 5.10 5.79
CA PRO A 25 2.52 5.52 6.11
C PRO A 25 3.27 4.48 6.91
N GLY A 26 4.58 4.44 6.71
CA GLY A 26 5.49 3.60 7.50
C GLY A 26 6.82 4.29 7.83
N GLU A 27 7.70 3.52 8.44
CA GLU A 27 9.07 3.92 8.76
C GLU A 27 9.96 3.95 7.52
N LYS A 28 10.92 4.89 7.52
CA LYS A 28 11.92 4.96 6.46
C LYS A 28 12.80 3.72 6.43
N ARG A 29 13.21 3.29 5.22
CA ARG A 29 14.21 2.24 5.04
C ARG A 29 15.61 2.68 5.47
N SER A 30 15.90 3.99 5.36
CA SER A 30 17.14 4.62 5.79
C SER A 30 16.93 6.12 6.05
N PRO A 31 17.86 6.82 6.73
CA PRO A 31 17.76 8.27 6.93
C PRO A 31 17.60 9.07 5.62
N ASP A 32 18.19 8.56 4.53
CA ASP A 32 18.21 9.19 3.22
C ASP A 32 17.00 8.82 2.34
N ASP A 33 16.09 7.96 2.82
CA ASP A 33 14.88 7.62 2.07
C ASP A 33 14.01 8.87 1.87
N ARG A 34 13.75 9.16 0.59
CA ARG A 34 12.92 10.29 0.15
C ARG A 34 11.53 9.84 -0.25
N ALA A 35 11.36 8.59 -0.71
CA ALA A 35 10.08 8.08 -1.13
C ALA A 35 9.19 7.82 0.09
N VAL A 36 9.72 7.12 1.09
CA VAL A 36 9.04 6.88 2.37
C VAL A 36 9.30 8.05 3.31
N ALA A 37 8.25 8.71 3.80
CA ALA A 37 8.36 9.91 4.62
C ALA A 37 8.77 9.61 6.06
N GLY A 38 8.45 8.42 6.59
CA GLY A 38 8.67 8.11 8.01
C GLY A 38 7.59 8.71 8.92
N ALA A 39 6.36 8.89 8.41
CA ALA A 39 5.30 9.61 9.12
C ALA A 39 4.62 8.79 10.24
N ALA A 40 4.81 7.47 10.25
CA ALA A 40 4.28 6.57 11.27
C ALA A 40 5.32 5.49 11.64
N PRO A 41 5.28 4.96 12.87
CA PRO A 41 6.09 3.81 13.26
C PRO A 41 5.57 2.50 12.62
N GLY A 42 6.42 1.49 12.50
CA GLY A 42 6.13 0.21 11.87
C GLY A 42 6.18 0.23 10.33
N GLY A 43 5.85 -0.91 9.72
CA GLY A 43 5.80 -1.04 8.26
C GLY A 43 4.51 -0.47 7.69
N GLY A 44 4.61 0.36 6.64
CA GLY A 44 3.46 0.89 5.87
C GLY A 44 3.20 0.09 4.59
N ALA A 45 2.44 0.67 3.66
CA ALA A 45 2.12 0.04 2.37
C ALA A 45 3.36 -0.37 1.57
N VAL A 46 4.41 0.47 1.56
CA VAL A 46 5.66 0.17 0.85
C VAL A 46 6.33 -1.08 1.42
N ALA A 47 6.45 -1.17 2.75
CA ALA A 47 7.01 -2.35 3.42
C ALA A 47 6.11 -3.60 3.29
N ALA A 48 4.81 -3.41 3.02
CA ALA A 48 3.84 -4.47 2.76
C ALA A 48 3.82 -4.96 1.30
N GLY A 49 4.70 -4.46 0.43
CA GLY A 49 4.79 -4.90 -0.95
C GLY A 49 3.79 -4.23 -1.89
N ALA A 50 3.48 -2.94 -1.67
CA ALA A 50 2.53 -2.22 -2.52
C ALA A 50 2.97 -2.14 -3.98
N LEU A 51 4.27 -2.02 -4.26
CA LEU A 51 4.75 -1.92 -5.64
C LEU A 51 4.62 -3.26 -6.36
N GLU A 52 4.96 -4.35 -5.69
CA GLU A 52 4.81 -5.72 -6.16
C GLU A 52 3.34 -6.03 -6.46
N LEU A 53 2.41 -5.61 -5.60
CA LEU A 53 0.98 -5.74 -5.86
C LEU A 53 0.55 -4.94 -7.09
N LEU A 54 0.98 -3.69 -7.22
CA LEU A 54 0.62 -2.83 -8.35
C LEU A 54 1.15 -3.34 -9.69
N GLU A 55 2.34 -3.94 -9.69
CA GLU A 55 2.95 -4.56 -10.87
C GLU A 55 2.32 -5.92 -11.22
N TRP A 56 1.50 -6.49 -10.33
CA TRP A 56 0.83 -7.76 -10.60
C TRP A 56 -0.28 -7.59 -11.65
N ASP A 57 -0.17 -8.34 -12.75
CA ASP A 57 -1.11 -8.28 -13.88
C ASP A 57 -2.58 -8.48 -13.48
N ALA A 58 -2.84 -9.24 -12.41
CA ALA A 58 -4.19 -9.48 -11.91
C ALA A 58 -4.91 -8.21 -11.43
N THR A 59 -4.17 -7.13 -11.14
CA THR A 59 -4.75 -5.82 -10.76
C THR A 59 -5.35 -5.08 -11.95
N GLY A 60 -4.90 -5.38 -13.18
CA GLY A 60 -5.25 -4.61 -14.38
C GLY A 60 -4.61 -3.21 -14.44
N LEU A 61 -3.69 -2.86 -13.52
CA LEU A 61 -3.03 -1.55 -13.48
C LEU A 61 -1.59 -1.56 -14.02
N SER A 62 -0.95 -2.73 -14.12
CA SER A 62 0.49 -2.87 -14.40
C SER A 62 0.95 -2.10 -15.66
N SER A 63 0.15 -2.11 -16.72
CA SER A 63 0.44 -1.40 -17.99
C SER A 63 0.29 0.12 -17.93
N GLY A 64 -0.35 0.66 -16.89
CA GLY A 64 -0.60 2.10 -16.72
C GLY A 64 0.30 2.79 -15.71
N LEU A 65 1.18 2.06 -15.02
CA LEU A 65 1.95 2.60 -13.88
C LEU A 65 2.89 3.76 -14.25
N ASP A 66 3.49 3.72 -15.44
CA ASP A 66 4.33 4.81 -15.96
C ASP A 66 3.51 6.11 -16.10
N GLU A 67 2.28 5.98 -16.60
CA GLU A 67 1.36 7.10 -16.80
C GLU A 67 0.85 7.65 -15.46
N PHE A 68 0.55 6.78 -14.49
CA PHE A 68 0.23 7.20 -13.13
C PHE A 68 1.35 8.03 -12.51
N ALA A 69 2.59 7.57 -12.60
CA ALA A 69 3.74 8.28 -12.07
C ALA A 69 3.95 9.63 -12.77
N ARG A 70 3.78 9.67 -14.10
CA ARG A 70 3.88 10.91 -14.89
C ARG A 70 2.82 11.92 -14.50
N LEU A 71 1.55 11.51 -14.46
CA LEU A 71 0.42 12.38 -14.08
C LEU A 71 0.55 12.89 -12.64
N LEU A 72 0.92 12.02 -11.70
CA LEU A 72 1.08 12.39 -10.30
C LEU A 72 2.18 13.44 -10.11
N ASN A 73 3.32 13.28 -10.80
CA ASN A 73 4.38 14.29 -10.79
C ASN A 73 3.94 15.61 -11.44
N GLY A 74 3.11 15.57 -12.49
CA GLY A 74 2.51 16.77 -13.08
C GLY A 74 1.61 17.52 -12.09
N HIS A 75 0.72 16.80 -11.40
CA HIS A 75 -0.12 17.36 -10.34
C HIS A 75 0.70 17.96 -9.19
N ALA A 76 1.79 17.30 -8.81
CA ALA A 76 2.68 17.79 -7.77
C ALA A 76 3.39 19.09 -8.15
N GLN A 77 3.82 19.24 -9.42
CA GLN A 77 4.42 20.49 -9.90
C GLN A 77 3.45 21.66 -9.85
N VAL A 78 2.21 21.44 -10.29
CA VAL A 78 1.15 22.46 -10.22
C VAL A 78 0.87 22.82 -8.76
N TYR A 79 0.69 21.81 -7.91
CA TYR A 79 0.45 22.01 -6.48
C TYR A 79 1.59 22.78 -5.80
N ALA A 80 2.85 22.43 -6.07
CA ALA A 80 4.01 23.11 -5.52
C ALA A 80 4.05 24.59 -5.93
N THR A 81 3.71 24.88 -7.19
CA THR A 81 3.63 26.26 -7.70
C THR A 81 2.53 27.05 -6.99
N GLU A 82 1.34 26.47 -6.83
CA GLU A 82 0.21 27.10 -6.13
C GLU A 82 0.50 27.42 -4.65
N HIS A 83 1.37 26.65 -4.01
CA HIS A 83 1.71 26.79 -2.59
C HIS A 83 3.11 27.39 -2.36
N GLU A 84 3.76 27.90 -3.42
CA GLU A 84 5.09 28.51 -3.37
C GLU A 84 6.16 27.61 -2.71
N LEU A 85 6.06 26.29 -2.93
CA LEU A 85 7.00 25.32 -2.38
C LEU A 85 8.28 25.28 -3.21
N ALA A 86 9.43 25.18 -2.52
CA ALA A 86 10.72 25.04 -3.18
C ALA A 86 10.78 23.74 -4.00
N SER A 87 11.29 23.84 -5.23
CA SER A 87 11.55 22.66 -6.05
C SER A 87 12.86 21.99 -5.59
N ASP A 88 12.82 20.66 -5.53
CA ASP A 88 14.00 19.81 -5.38
C ASP A 88 14.12 18.95 -6.65
N GLU A 89 14.85 19.46 -7.64
CA GLU A 89 15.10 18.74 -8.91
C GLU A 89 15.89 17.45 -8.71
N SER A 90 16.47 17.28 -7.51
CA SER A 90 17.17 16.06 -7.16
C SER A 90 16.22 14.94 -6.79
N VAL A 91 14.88 15.07 -6.77
CA VAL A 91 13.83 14.03 -6.56
C VAL A 91 12.63 14.22 -7.52
N PRO A 92 11.82 13.18 -7.82
CA PRO A 92 10.58 13.39 -8.57
C PRO A 92 9.67 14.41 -7.86
N PRO A 93 8.90 15.26 -8.58
CA PRO A 93 8.10 16.32 -7.99
C PRO A 93 7.19 15.91 -6.84
N PHE A 94 6.49 14.77 -6.94
CA PHE A 94 5.63 14.29 -5.86
C PHE A 94 6.44 13.89 -4.61
N VAL A 95 7.63 13.33 -4.83
CA VAL A 95 8.57 12.95 -3.77
C VAL A 95 9.20 14.19 -3.13
N ALA A 96 9.36 15.29 -3.86
CA ALA A 96 9.86 16.55 -3.33
C ALA A 96 8.93 17.18 -2.27
N LEU A 97 7.62 16.91 -2.37
CA LEU A 97 6.63 17.46 -1.44
C LEU A 97 6.84 16.91 -0.02
N PRO A 98 6.77 17.78 1.02
CA PRO A 98 6.61 17.34 2.40
C PRO A 98 5.37 16.48 2.58
N PHE A 99 5.37 15.59 3.57
CA PHE A 99 4.30 14.60 3.76
C PHE A 99 2.91 15.23 3.86
N GLU A 100 2.75 16.32 4.61
CA GLU A 100 1.48 17.05 4.71
C GLU A 100 0.94 17.53 3.35
N HIS A 101 1.83 17.93 2.44
CA HIS A 101 1.47 18.39 1.10
C HIS A 101 1.17 17.22 0.17
N ARG A 102 1.86 16.07 0.32
CA ARG A 102 1.47 14.82 -0.36
C ARG A 102 0.06 14.42 0.04
N THR A 103 -0.24 14.40 1.34
CA THR A 103 -1.58 14.06 1.85
C THR A 103 -2.64 15.02 1.32
N ALA A 104 -2.40 16.33 1.37
CA ALA A 104 -3.34 17.34 0.86
C ALA A 104 -3.59 17.19 -0.66
N LEU A 105 -2.55 16.90 -1.43
CA LEU A 105 -2.69 16.64 -2.87
C LEU A 105 -3.47 15.35 -3.14
N VAL A 106 -3.14 14.26 -2.46
CA VAL A 106 -3.89 12.99 -2.60
C VAL A 106 -5.35 13.16 -2.23
N GLN A 107 -5.66 13.92 -1.17
CA GLN A 107 -7.03 14.25 -0.79
C GLN A 107 -7.75 15.02 -1.91
N ARG A 108 -7.09 15.99 -2.55
CA ARG A 108 -7.65 16.73 -3.69
C ARG A 108 -7.94 15.82 -4.87
N LEU A 109 -7.00 14.94 -5.22
CA LEU A 109 -7.11 14.01 -6.35
C LEU A 109 -8.21 12.95 -6.15
N THR A 110 -8.50 12.60 -4.90
CA THR A 110 -9.52 11.60 -4.54
C THR A 110 -10.88 12.21 -4.14
N THR A 111 -11.00 13.54 -4.14
CA THR A 111 -12.23 14.26 -3.78
C THR A 111 -13.35 13.99 -4.79
N PRO A 112 -14.62 13.84 -4.36
CA PRO A 112 -15.77 13.74 -5.26
C PRO A 112 -15.81 14.88 -6.29
N GLY A 113 -15.99 14.53 -7.57
CA GLY A 113 -16.04 15.49 -8.67
C GLY A 113 -14.70 15.75 -9.37
N HIS A 114 -13.56 15.26 -8.83
CA HIS A 114 -12.30 15.30 -9.56
C HIS A 114 -12.38 14.40 -10.81
N PRO A 115 -11.99 14.88 -12.01
CA PRO A 115 -12.18 14.14 -13.27
C PRO A 115 -11.44 12.80 -13.30
N GLU A 116 -10.30 12.72 -12.60
CA GLU A 116 -9.45 11.52 -12.57
C GLU A 116 -9.62 10.71 -11.27
N LYS A 117 -10.63 11.01 -10.45
CA LYS A 117 -10.79 10.42 -9.11
C LYS A 117 -10.66 8.90 -9.11
N GLU A 118 -11.31 8.22 -10.07
CA GLU A 118 -11.36 6.76 -10.13
C GLU A 118 -9.97 6.13 -10.25
N PHE A 119 -9.07 6.79 -10.97
CA PHE A 119 -7.68 6.35 -11.12
C PHE A 119 -6.93 6.45 -9.79
N TRP A 120 -7.03 7.58 -9.11
CA TRP A 120 -6.36 7.81 -7.83
C TRP A 120 -6.92 6.93 -6.70
N VAL A 121 -8.24 6.71 -6.69
CA VAL A 121 -8.88 5.78 -5.77
C VAL A 121 -8.43 4.34 -6.02
N SER A 122 -8.23 3.93 -7.28
CA SER A 122 -7.71 2.60 -7.60
C SER A 122 -6.28 2.41 -7.06
N LEU A 123 -5.39 3.38 -7.25
CA LEU A 123 -4.02 3.33 -6.72
C LEU A 123 -4.01 3.29 -5.18
N ALA A 124 -4.91 4.06 -4.54
CA ALA A 124 -5.08 4.04 -3.10
C ALA A 124 -5.66 2.72 -2.58
N LEU A 125 -6.59 2.11 -3.32
CA LEU A 125 -7.17 0.81 -2.98
C LEU A 125 -6.07 -0.26 -2.92
N PHE A 126 -5.24 -0.38 -3.96
CA PHE A 126 -4.16 -1.38 -3.96
C PHE A 126 -3.08 -1.08 -2.92
N SER A 127 -2.82 0.18 -2.60
CA SER A 127 -1.92 0.54 -1.49
C SER A 127 -2.45 0.02 -0.14
N ASN A 128 -3.76 0.14 0.11
CA ASN A 128 -4.40 -0.46 1.28
C ASN A 128 -4.37 -1.99 1.23
N MET A 129 -4.70 -2.59 0.07
CA MET A 129 -4.73 -4.05 -0.09
C MET A 129 -3.38 -4.72 0.12
N ALA A 130 -2.28 -4.04 -0.24
CA ALA A 130 -0.95 -4.52 0.08
C ALA A 130 -0.79 -4.69 1.60
N PHE A 131 -1.26 -3.72 2.38
CA PHE A 131 -1.18 -3.74 3.84
C PHE A 131 -2.20 -4.68 4.49
N ASP A 132 -3.49 -4.54 4.17
CA ASP A 132 -4.59 -5.17 4.93
C ASP A 132 -4.94 -6.60 4.49
N SER A 133 -4.49 -7.03 3.33
CA SER A 133 -4.87 -8.34 2.79
C SER A 133 -3.71 -9.08 2.16
N ALA A 134 -2.61 -8.37 1.83
CA ALA A 134 -1.46 -8.92 1.15
C ALA A 134 -1.89 -9.72 -0.10
N ALA A 135 -2.82 -9.16 -0.90
CA ALA A 135 -3.57 -9.92 -1.90
C ALA A 135 -2.72 -10.65 -2.97
N HIS A 136 -1.45 -10.25 -3.12
CA HIS A 136 -0.46 -10.85 -4.02
C HIS A 136 0.36 -11.98 -3.38
N LEU A 137 0.13 -12.32 -2.11
CA LEU A 137 0.89 -13.30 -1.34
C LEU A 137 0.00 -14.39 -0.78
N HIS A 138 0.59 -15.58 -0.59
CA HIS A 138 -0.04 -16.62 0.20
C HIS A 138 0.02 -16.23 1.68
N THR A 139 -1.13 -16.18 2.37
CA THR A 139 -1.24 -15.60 3.72
C THR A 139 -0.28 -16.21 4.73
N ALA A 140 -0.08 -17.54 4.70
CA ALA A 140 0.84 -18.21 5.61
C ALA A 140 2.30 -17.78 5.39
N ASP A 141 2.70 -17.59 4.13
CA ASP A 141 4.07 -17.20 3.77
C ASP A 141 4.33 -15.74 4.13
N ALA A 142 3.34 -14.86 3.89
CA ALA A 142 3.39 -13.47 4.28
C ALA A 142 3.57 -13.30 5.80
N LEU A 143 2.81 -14.06 6.61
CA LEU A 143 2.97 -14.04 8.06
C LEU A 143 4.31 -14.60 8.53
N ALA A 144 4.75 -15.72 7.94
CA ALA A 144 6.06 -16.29 8.25
C ALA A 144 7.21 -15.31 7.91
N ALA A 145 7.03 -14.48 6.87
CA ALA A 145 7.96 -13.42 6.48
C ALA A 145 7.83 -12.13 7.31
N GLY A 146 6.89 -12.06 8.26
CA GLY A 146 6.74 -10.88 9.12
C GLY A 146 5.93 -9.74 8.50
N HIS A 147 4.96 -10.04 7.62
CA HIS A 147 4.20 -9.02 6.89
C HIS A 147 3.53 -7.99 7.84
N PRO A 148 3.81 -6.69 7.69
CA PRO A 148 3.49 -5.69 8.71
C PRO A 148 1.99 -5.52 8.95
N GLY A 149 1.18 -5.47 7.90
CA GLY A 149 -0.27 -5.24 8.06
C GLY A 149 -1.05 -6.46 8.56
N LEU A 150 -0.80 -7.66 8.02
CA LEU A 150 -1.33 -8.91 8.56
C LEU A 150 -1.06 -9.08 10.07
N ILE A 151 0.17 -8.80 10.52
CA ILE A 151 0.52 -8.84 11.95
C ILE A 151 -0.21 -7.74 12.73
N ALA A 152 -0.27 -6.51 12.20
CA ALA A 152 -0.96 -5.41 12.87
C ALA A 152 -2.46 -5.68 13.07
N MET A 153 -3.12 -6.43 12.17
CA MET A 153 -4.52 -6.84 12.34
C MET A 153 -4.68 -8.06 13.26
N GLY A 154 -3.59 -8.68 13.70
CA GLY A 154 -3.62 -9.85 14.58
C GLY A 154 -3.96 -11.15 13.86
N ILE A 155 -3.63 -11.27 12.56
CA ILE A 155 -3.74 -12.56 11.87
C ILE A 155 -2.63 -13.47 12.40
N GLU A 156 -3.01 -14.62 12.98
CA GLU A 156 -2.08 -15.60 13.55
C GLU A 156 -1.60 -16.60 12.50
N LEU A 157 -0.49 -17.29 12.74
CA LEU A 157 -0.06 -18.41 11.89
C LEU A 157 -1.06 -19.57 12.00
N PRO A 158 -1.19 -20.42 10.96
CA PRO A 158 -1.94 -21.66 11.10
C PRO A 158 -1.32 -22.57 12.16
N ASP A 159 -2.12 -23.50 12.69
CA ASP A 159 -1.64 -24.54 13.60
C ASP A 159 -0.55 -25.40 12.95
N PRO A 160 0.23 -26.21 13.71
CA PRO A 160 1.31 -27.04 13.16
C PRO A 160 0.89 -28.02 12.06
N ASP A 161 -0.41 -28.32 11.93
CA ASP A 161 -0.97 -29.14 10.87
C ASP A 161 -1.40 -28.35 9.61
N GLY A 162 -1.11 -27.05 9.58
CA GLY A 162 -1.40 -26.14 8.47
C GLY A 162 -2.84 -25.64 8.45
N LEU A 163 -3.67 -25.99 9.44
CA LEU A 163 -5.06 -25.59 9.49
C LEU A 163 -5.27 -24.32 10.29
N TRP A 164 -6.12 -23.44 9.76
CA TRP A 164 -6.50 -22.20 10.38
C TRP A 164 -7.64 -22.43 11.36
N ARG A 165 -7.34 -22.29 12.64
CA ARG A 165 -8.33 -22.44 13.71
C ARG A 165 -8.36 -21.19 14.55
N PHE A 166 -9.58 -20.74 14.86
CA PHE A 166 -9.82 -19.57 15.69
C PHE A 166 -10.56 -20.05 16.95
N PRO A 167 -9.84 -20.58 17.95
CA PRO A 167 -10.47 -21.16 19.15
C PRO A 167 -11.21 -20.09 19.97
N ALA A 168 -10.81 -18.82 19.85
CA ALA A 168 -11.55 -17.67 20.33
C ALA A 168 -12.52 -17.20 19.24
N TYR A 169 -13.82 -17.38 19.48
CA TYR A 169 -14.85 -16.83 18.59
C TYR A 169 -14.70 -15.32 18.49
N SER A 170 -14.69 -14.75 17.28
CA SER A 170 -14.54 -13.31 17.03
C SER A 170 -15.60 -12.44 17.74
N TYR A 171 -16.73 -13.05 18.14
CA TYR A 171 -17.81 -12.40 18.89
C TYR A 171 -17.84 -12.79 20.39
N GLY A 172 -16.82 -13.49 20.90
CA GLY A 172 -16.75 -13.96 22.29
C GLY A 172 -17.80 -14.99 22.69
N ARG A 173 -18.55 -15.55 21.72
CA ARG A 173 -19.62 -16.53 21.96
C ARG A 173 -19.77 -17.51 20.80
N PRO A 174 -20.25 -18.75 21.05
CA PRO A 174 -20.66 -19.66 20.00
C PRO A 174 -21.77 -19.04 19.14
N LEU A 175 -21.56 -18.96 17.82
CA LEU A 175 -22.55 -18.38 16.89
C LEU A 175 -23.63 -19.36 16.46
N ALA A 176 -23.38 -20.66 16.58
CA ALA A 176 -24.31 -21.70 16.20
C ALA A 176 -24.16 -22.95 17.09
N ARG A 177 -25.25 -23.70 17.24
CA ARG A 177 -25.21 -25.06 17.79
C ARG A 177 -24.67 -26.01 16.74
N LEU A 178 -23.73 -26.88 17.12
CA LEU A 178 -23.23 -27.93 16.23
C LEU A 178 -24.39 -28.86 15.82
N HIS A 179 -24.52 -29.16 14.53
CA HIS A 179 -25.53 -30.11 14.05
C HIS A 179 -25.13 -31.53 14.49
N PRO A 180 -26.07 -32.40 14.91
CA PRO A 180 -25.74 -33.78 15.33
C PRO A 180 -24.95 -34.56 14.27
N ASP A 181 -25.22 -34.28 13.00
CA ASP A 181 -24.56 -34.93 11.85
C ASP A 181 -23.34 -34.13 11.35
N THR A 182 -22.61 -33.47 12.24
CA THR A 182 -21.32 -32.84 11.89
C THR A 182 -20.19 -33.82 12.15
N THR A 183 -19.34 -34.06 11.16
CA THR A 183 -18.17 -34.93 11.30
C THR A 183 -17.16 -34.35 12.32
N PRO A 184 -16.23 -35.16 12.85
CA PRO A 184 -15.15 -34.65 13.71
C PRO A 184 -14.29 -33.55 13.07
N SER A 185 -14.26 -33.45 11.73
CA SER A 185 -13.58 -32.40 10.99
C SER A 185 -14.43 -31.13 10.77
N GLY A 186 -15.68 -31.09 11.24
CA GLY A 186 -16.56 -29.93 11.09
C GLY A 186 -17.37 -29.89 9.79
N SER A 187 -17.40 -30.97 9.00
CA SER A 187 -18.15 -31.05 7.74
C SER A 187 -19.56 -31.61 7.98
N PRO A 188 -20.58 -31.23 7.18
CA PRO A 188 -21.84 -31.96 7.15
C PRO A 188 -21.60 -33.41 6.73
N ALA A 189 -22.13 -34.38 7.49
CA ALA A 189 -22.10 -35.80 7.17
C ALA A 189 -23.12 -36.18 6.09
#